data_AF-A0A258BAI2-F1
#
_entry.id   AF-A0A258BAI2-F1
#
_cell.length_a   1.000
_cell.length_b   1.000
_cell.length_c   1.000
_cell.angle_alpha   90.00
_cell.angle_beta   90.00
_cell.angle_gamma   90.00
#
_symmetry.space_group_name_H-M   'P 1'
#
loop_
_entity.id
_entity.type
_entity.pdbx_description
1 polymer ?
#
loop_
_entity_poly.entity_id
_entity_poly.type
_entity_poly.pdbx_seq_one_letter_code
_entity_poly.pdbx_strand_id
1 'polypeptide(L)'
;MADDVIVDHAHELIDKERLPLRAFGAVRGLFAQAARQFVAEKLAERNERHKKLGDSRYVVEPNVKEGKGGLRDLHTLFWLAKFLAGTTPSPVNKGWFALETILTDKERTTFLAAFEFLWKVRILLHIISGRGDDRLSFDVQPEIAQRMGYIDKNGEPAVERFMRRYFVVTKEVGALTRIFCTKLEAQQTKPLRKLTYMIQSSILSLAKPDHPGFIIDAGRLSVQSPDIFIKSPEAMFSLFKMADRLELDLHPDAFTAINRNLKLINPALRRDPKAARLFLDILVRGKNPYRTLSLMTETGLLGRYIPEFGHIVAQTQFNMYHAYTVDDHTLRAIGIIRDIETGRYTEDHPLSSSILPHLADKETLYLAMLLHDVGKGGEDGQEIGGERAARKACERLGLKDWQIDQVAWLVRNHLVLSDFAQKRDVSDPETIAAFARIVETPERLRLLLVLTVADIRAVGPGVWNGWKGQLMRDLLHATEAVFRGGREADAAVFA
;
A
#
# COMPACT_ATOMS: atom_id res chain seq x y z
N MET A 1 -22.59 18.09 -19.11
CA MET A 1 -23.85 18.49 -19.75
C MET A 1 -24.86 17.35 -19.89
N ALA A 2 -24.48 16.07 -19.79
CA ALA A 2 -25.45 14.96 -19.78
C ALA A 2 -25.90 14.51 -18.36
N ASP A 3 -25.27 15.03 -17.29
CA ASP A 3 -25.47 14.53 -15.92
C ASP A 3 -26.54 15.28 -15.10
N ASP A 4 -27.10 16.38 -15.62
CA ASP A 4 -28.14 17.17 -14.92
C ASP A 4 -29.58 16.64 -15.16
N VAL A 5 -29.79 15.81 -16.20
CA VAL A 5 -31.14 15.40 -16.66
C VAL A 5 -31.81 14.37 -15.73
N ILE A 6 -31.03 13.58 -14.99
CA ILE A 6 -31.58 12.54 -14.09
C ILE A 6 -32.11 13.15 -12.79
N VAL A 7 -31.55 14.28 -12.35
CA VAL A 7 -31.99 14.97 -11.13
C VAL A 7 -33.31 15.71 -11.38
N ASP A 8 -33.46 16.35 -12.53
CA ASP A 8 -34.68 17.12 -12.88
C ASP A 8 -35.92 16.24 -13.05
N HIS A 9 -35.78 14.99 -13.51
CA HIS A 9 -36.94 14.10 -13.68
C HIS A 9 -37.54 13.59 -12.36
N ALA A 10 -36.76 13.60 -11.27
CA ALA A 10 -37.27 13.30 -9.93
C ALA A 10 -38.06 14.47 -9.31
N HIS A 11 -37.77 15.71 -9.72
CA HIS A 11 -38.46 16.91 -9.24
C HIS A 11 -39.90 17.01 -9.78
N GLU A 12 -40.13 16.58 -11.03
CA GLU A 12 -41.45 16.68 -11.69
C GLU A 12 -42.50 15.73 -11.10
N LEU A 13 -42.06 14.61 -10.51
CA LEU A 13 -42.94 13.59 -9.89
C LEU A 13 -43.37 13.96 -8.45
N ILE A 14 -42.66 14.87 -7.78
CA ILE A 14 -42.93 15.21 -6.37
C ILE A 14 -43.87 16.42 -6.25
N ASP A 15 -43.88 17.31 -7.24
CA ASP A 15 -44.64 18.58 -7.15
C ASP A 15 -46.14 18.45 -7.50
N LYS A 16 -46.57 17.33 -8.10
CA LYS A 16 -47.95 17.18 -8.61
C LYS A 16 -48.94 16.51 -7.65
N GLU A 17 -48.53 15.87 -6.56
CA GLU A 17 -49.46 15.21 -5.64
C GLU A 17 -49.27 15.62 -4.18
N ARG A 18 -50.15 16.49 -3.70
CA ARG A 18 -50.35 16.77 -2.26
C ARG A 18 -50.84 15.50 -1.56
N LEU A 19 -49.92 14.64 -1.12
CA LEU A 19 -50.22 13.47 -0.31
C LEU A 19 -50.37 13.82 1.19
N PRO A 20 -51.40 13.31 1.89
CA PRO A 20 -51.67 13.61 3.29
C PRO A 20 -50.60 13.07 4.24
N LEU A 21 -50.42 13.74 5.40
CA LEU A 21 -49.35 13.58 6.40
C LEU A 21 -49.06 12.16 6.94
N ARG A 22 -49.90 11.15 6.66
CA ARG A 22 -49.60 9.72 6.94
C ARG A 22 -48.73 9.06 5.85
N ALA A 23 -48.64 9.63 4.66
CA ALA A 23 -47.78 9.17 3.56
C ALA A 23 -46.31 9.61 3.71
N PHE A 24 -46.02 10.60 4.56
CA PHE A 24 -44.67 11.12 4.77
C PHE A 24 -43.68 10.09 5.33
N GLY A 25 -44.15 9.14 6.14
CA GLY A 25 -43.33 8.04 6.68
C GLY A 25 -42.92 7.02 5.61
N ALA A 26 -43.85 6.69 4.69
CA ALA A 26 -43.59 5.78 3.58
C ALA A 26 -42.70 6.42 2.52
N VAL A 27 -42.92 7.70 2.20
CA VAL A 27 -42.08 8.50 1.29
C VAL A 27 -40.67 8.65 1.86
N ARG A 28 -40.49 8.99 3.15
CA ARG A 28 -39.16 8.98 3.78
C ARG A 28 -38.47 7.62 3.75
N GLY A 29 -39.22 6.53 3.93
CA GLY A 29 -38.70 5.16 3.81
C GLY A 29 -38.20 4.83 2.41
N LEU A 30 -38.95 5.24 1.38
CA LEU A 30 -38.59 5.10 -0.04
C LEU A 30 -37.38 5.97 -0.41
N PHE A 31 -37.34 7.23 0.04
CA PHE A 31 -36.16 8.10 -0.12
C PHE A 31 -34.92 7.53 0.56
N ALA A 32 -35.05 6.99 1.78
CA ALA A 32 -33.94 6.37 2.49
C ALA A 32 -33.48 5.04 1.84
N GLN A 33 -34.37 4.32 1.16
CA GLN A 33 -34.03 3.12 0.40
C GLN A 33 -33.36 3.47 -0.94
N ALA A 34 -33.91 4.44 -1.67
CA ALA A 34 -33.29 4.97 -2.89
C ALA A 34 -31.91 5.58 -2.60
N ALA A 35 -31.76 6.26 -1.45
CA ALA A 35 -30.49 6.78 -0.97
C ALA A 35 -29.44 5.70 -0.74
N ARG A 36 -29.84 4.61 -0.07
CA ARG A 36 -28.98 3.45 0.18
C ARG A 36 -28.52 2.81 -1.12
N GLN A 37 -29.45 2.62 -2.04
CA GLN A 37 -29.18 2.04 -3.35
C GLN A 37 -28.24 2.92 -4.16
N PHE A 38 -28.51 4.23 -4.24
CA PHE A 38 -27.65 5.19 -4.93
C PHE A 38 -26.22 5.23 -4.37
N VAL A 39 -26.07 5.24 -3.04
CA VAL A 39 -24.75 5.16 -2.37
C VAL A 39 -24.03 3.86 -2.76
N ALA A 40 -24.70 2.71 -2.64
CA ALA A 40 -24.12 1.42 -2.95
C ALA A 40 -23.70 1.31 -4.42
N GLU A 41 -24.54 1.77 -5.34
CA GLU A 41 -24.26 1.81 -6.78
C GLU A 41 -23.05 2.71 -7.10
N LYS A 42 -22.97 3.90 -6.51
CA LYS A 42 -21.83 4.81 -6.72
C LYS A 42 -20.53 4.27 -6.14
N LEU A 43 -20.58 3.58 -5.00
CA LEU A 43 -19.41 2.90 -4.45
C LEU A 43 -18.98 1.69 -5.30
N ALA A 44 -19.94 0.95 -5.87
CA ALA A 44 -19.65 -0.14 -6.81
C ALA A 44 -19.02 0.38 -8.11
N GLU A 45 -19.58 1.44 -8.70
CA GLU A 45 -19.03 2.14 -9.88
C GLU A 45 -17.59 2.59 -9.64
N ARG A 46 -17.32 3.18 -8.46
CA ARG A 46 -15.96 3.56 -8.04
C ARG A 46 -15.01 2.36 -7.99
N ASN A 47 -15.42 1.26 -7.34
CA ASN A 47 -14.59 0.07 -7.20
C ASN A 47 -14.29 -0.58 -8.57
N GLU A 48 -15.28 -0.61 -9.46
CA GLU A 48 -15.10 -1.15 -10.82
C GLU A 48 -14.14 -0.29 -11.65
N ARG A 49 -14.24 1.04 -11.55
CA ARG A 49 -13.27 1.95 -12.17
C ARG A 49 -11.85 1.71 -11.66
N HIS A 50 -11.66 1.56 -10.34
CA HIS A 50 -10.34 1.29 -9.76
C HIS A 50 -9.76 -0.03 -10.25
N LYS A 51 -10.58 -1.09 -10.41
CA LYS A 51 -10.13 -2.36 -10.98
C LYS A 51 -9.65 -2.22 -12.43
N LYS A 52 -10.39 -1.47 -13.27
CA LYS A 52 -10.05 -1.29 -14.70
C LYS A 52 -8.73 -0.54 -14.92
N LEU A 53 -8.39 0.42 -14.05
CA LEU A 53 -7.18 1.24 -14.15
C LEU A 53 -5.98 0.67 -13.37
N GLY A 54 -6.15 -0.48 -12.72
CA GLY A 54 -5.20 -1.04 -11.76
C GLY A 54 -5.48 -0.55 -10.34
N ASP A 55 -5.59 -1.49 -9.39
CA ASP A 55 -6.06 -1.22 -8.02
C ASP A 55 -5.02 -0.54 -7.11
N SER A 56 -3.89 -0.07 -7.67
CA SER A 56 -2.85 0.65 -6.92
C SER A 56 -3.03 2.16 -7.02
N ARG A 57 -2.98 2.83 -5.87
CA ARG A 57 -2.87 4.29 -5.77
C ARG A 57 -1.48 4.78 -6.20
N TYR A 58 -0.48 3.91 -6.09
CA TYR A 58 0.93 4.30 -6.05
C TYR A 58 1.65 4.11 -7.40
N VAL A 59 0.91 4.12 -8.51
CA VAL A 59 1.49 4.01 -9.86
C VAL A 59 2.15 5.34 -10.25
N VAL A 60 3.41 5.31 -10.70
CA VAL A 60 4.22 6.52 -10.96
C VAL A 60 3.70 7.37 -12.11
N GLU A 61 2.95 6.80 -13.06
CA GLU A 61 2.20 7.54 -14.08
C GLU A 61 0.67 7.49 -13.83
N PRO A 62 0.17 8.18 -12.79
CA PRO A 62 -1.21 8.03 -12.36
C PRO A 62 -2.19 8.77 -13.29
N ASN A 63 -3.44 8.33 -13.29
CA ASN A 63 -4.53 9.11 -13.85
C ASN A 63 -5.09 10.07 -12.78
N VAL A 64 -4.93 11.38 -12.98
CA VAL A 64 -5.30 12.42 -12.00
C VAL A 64 -6.80 12.48 -11.74
N LYS A 65 -7.61 12.09 -12.72
CA LYS A 65 -9.07 12.15 -12.63
C LYS A 65 -9.67 10.83 -12.16
N GLU A 66 -9.40 9.77 -12.90
CA GLU A 66 -10.06 8.47 -12.76
C GLU A 66 -9.26 7.48 -11.90
N GLY A 67 -8.02 7.80 -11.52
CA GLY A 67 -7.21 6.97 -10.62
C GLY A 67 -7.78 6.88 -9.20
N LYS A 68 -7.27 5.91 -8.43
CA LYS A 68 -7.63 5.69 -7.02
C LYS A 68 -7.14 6.86 -6.17
N GLY A 69 -8.05 7.55 -5.49
CA GLY A 69 -7.77 8.81 -4.79
C GLY A 69 -7.72 10.04 -5.71
N GLY A 70 -8.13 9.93 -6.98
CA GLY A 70 -8.18 11.03 -7.94
C GLY A 70 -9.43 11.91 -7.81
N LEU A 71 -9.57 12.90 -8.69
CA LEU A 71 -10.67 13.88 -8.66
C LEU A 71 -12.07 13.24 -8.69
N ARG A 72 -12.24 12.12 -9.40
CA ARG A 72 -13.53 11.43 -9.46
C ARG A 72 -13.95 10.86 -8.11
N ASP A 73 -13.01 10.43 -7.26
CA ASP A 73 -13.33 10.00 -5.90
C ASP A 73 -13.88 11.18 -5.09
N LEU A 74 -13.24 12.36 -5.19
CA LEU A 74 -13.73 13.58 -4.54
C LEU A 74 -15.09 14.03 -5.07
N HIS A 75 -15.32 13.99 -6.39
CA HIS A 75 -16.64 14.28 -6.98
C HIS A 75 -17.70 13.32 -6.46
N THR A 76 -17.38 12.03 -6.38
CA THR A 76 -18.31 11.01 -5.84
C THR A 76 -18.70 11.35 -4.40
N LEU A 77 -17.73 11.67 -3.55
CA LEU A 77 -18.01 12.10 -2.17
C LEU A 77 -18.87 13.35 -2.10
N PHE A 78 -18.57 14.35 -2.93
CA PHE A 78 -19.35 15.59 -3.00
C PHE A 78 -20.80 15.33 -3.43
N TRP A 79 -21.01 14.53 -4.47
CA TRP A 79 -22.36 14.19 -4.96
C TRP A 79 -23.15 13.38 -3.94
N LEU A 80 -22.50 12.41 -3.28
CA LEU A 80 -23.15 11.65 -2.21
C LEU A 80 -23.53 12.58 -1.05
N ALA A 81 -22.65 13.52 -0.68
CA ALA A 81 -22.94 14.49 0.38
C ALA A 81 -24.13 15.39 0.02
N LYS A 82 -24.14 15.93 -1.21
CA LYS A 82 -25.25 16.74 -1.72
C LYS A 82 -26.56 15.97 -1.72
N PHE A 83 -26.53 14.72 -2.15
CA PHE A 83 -27.70 13.86 -2.19
C PHE A 83 -28.26 13.59 -0.78
N LEU A 84 -27.40 13.38 0.21
CA LEU A 84 -27.80 13.10 1.60
C LEU A 84 -28.25 14.33 2.39
N ALA A 85 -27.75 15.51 2.05
CA ALA A 85 -28.18 16.78 2.64
C ALA A 85 -29.65 17.15 2.29
N GLY A 86 -30.28 16.40 1.38
CA GLY A 86 -31.68 16.53 1.01
C GLY A 86 -31.93 17.63 -0.03
N THR A 87 -32.92 17.42 -0.90
CA THR A 87 -33.34 18.33 -1.98
C THR A 87 -34.25 19.48 -1.54
N THR A 88 -34.29 19.84 -0.25
CA THR A 88 -35.02 21.05 0.19
C THR A 88 -34.21 22.29 -0.18
N PRO A 89 -34.76 23.30 -0.85
CA PRO A 89 -34.05 24.53 -1.16
C PRO A 89 -33.81 25.32 0.14
N SER A 90 -32.69 25.01 0.79
CA SER A 90 -32.12 25.74 1.91
C SER A 90 -30.84 26.44 1.42
N PRO A 91 -30.48 27.63 1.93
CA PRO A 91 -29.17 28.25 1.65
C PRO A 91 -27.98 27.31 1.90
N VAL A 92 -28.17 26.31 2.78
CA VAL A 92 -27.21 25.26 3.14
C VAL A 92 -27.00 24.20 2.04
N ASN A 93 -27.88 24.15 1.02
CA ASN A 93 -27.83 23.16 -0.07
C ASN A 93 -27.18 23.68 -1.36
N LYS A 94 -26.46 24.81 -1.30
CA LYS A 94 -25.69 25.35 -2.42
C LYS A 94 -24.20 25.06 -2.23
N GLY A 95 -23.52 24.57 -3.27
CA GLY A 95 -22.05 24.45 -3.28
C GLY A 95 -21.49 23.49 -2.23
N TRP A 96 -20.35 23.86 -1.63
CA TRP A 96 -19.57 23.02 -0.70
C TRP A 96 -20.23 22.79 0.67
N PHE A 97 -21.31 23.50 0.98
CA PHE A 97 -22.02 23.43 2.27
C PHE A 97 -22.61 22.03 2.55
N ALA A 98 -22.91 21.23 1.52
CA ALA A 98 -23.32 19.84 1.69
C ALA A 98 -22.28 18.99 2.46
N LEU A 99 -20.98 19.32 2.33
CA LEU A 99 -19.92 18.64 3.08
C LEU A 99 -19.96 18.98 4.57
N GLU A 100 -20.55 20.10 4.99
CA GLU A 100 -20.63 20.51 6.40
C GLU A 100 -21.48 19.58 7.24
N THR A 101 -22.49 18.98 6.61
CA THR A 101 -23.41 18.05 7.29
C THR A 101 -22.78 16.70 7.61
N ILE A 102 -21.71 16.31 6.89
CA ILE A 102 -21.12 14.97 7.00
C ILE A 102 -19.67 15.03 7.46
N LEU A 103 -18.87 16.00 7.02
CA LEU A 103 -17.44 16.09 7.32
C LEU A 103 -17.18 17.10 8.45
N THR A 104 -16.26 16.74 9.34
CA THR A 104 -15.72 17.67 10.34
C THR A 104 -14.93 18.79 9.66
N ASP A 105 -14.72 19.92 10.34
CA ASP A 105 -13.97 21.05 9.78
C ASP A 105 -12.59 20.63 9.25
N LYS A 106 -11.87 19.78 10.01
CA LYS A 106 -10.58 19.24 9.61
C LYS A 106 -10.68 18.40 8.33
N GLU A 107 -11.67 17.50 8.25
CA GLU A 107 -11.91 16.67 7.06
C GLU A 107 -12.27 17.53 5.84
N ARG A 108 -13.05 18.61 6.02
CA ARG A 108 -13.37 19.56 4.94
C ARG A 108 -12.15 20.31 4.46
N THR A 109 -11.30 20.80 5.35
CA THR A 109 -10.04 21.44 4.96
C THR A 109 -9.16 20.50 4.14
N THR A 110 -9.02 19.24 4.58
CA THR A 110 -8.28 18.22 3.82
C THR A 110 -8.92 17.97 2.46
N PHE A 111 -10.26 17.85 2.39
CA PHE A 111 -10.98 17.66 1.13
C PHE A 111 -10.70 18.80 0.15
N LEU A 112 -10.86 20.05 0.58
CA LEU A 112 -10.71 21.23 -0.28
C LEU A 112 -9.26 21.38 -0.76
N ALA A 113 -8.29 21.18 0.14
CA ALA A 113 -6.88 21.21 -0.23
C ALA A 113 -6.51 20.12 -1.24
N ALA A 114 -7.05 18.90 -1.07
CA ALA A 114 -6.85 17.81 -2.01
C ALA A 114 -7.48 18.10 -3.39
N PHE A 115 -8.71 18.62 -3.40
CA PHE A 115 -9.40 19.03 -4.62
C PHE A 115 -8.61 20.10 -5.37
N GLU A 116 -8.23 21.18 -4.69
CA GLU A 116 -7.49 22.29 -5.28
C GLU A 116 -6.16 21.82 -5.87
N PHE A 117 -5.42 20.98 -5.16
CA PHE A 117 -4.15 20.42 -5.63
C PHE A 117 -4.33 19.60 -6.90
N LEU A 118 -5.22 18.59 -6.88
CA LEU A 118 -5.44 17.70 -8.02
C LEU A 118 -6.01 18.45 -9.22
N TRP A 119 -6.86 19.46 -8.97
CA TRP A 119 -7.43 20.31 -10.00
C TRP A 119 -6.36 21.17 -10.69
N LYS A 120 -5.47 21.80 -9.91
CA LYS A 120 -4.31 22.54 -10.45
C LYS A 120 -3.41 21.64 -11.31
N VAL A 121 -3.09 20.44 -10.82
CA VAL A 121 -2.29 19.46 -11.59
C VAL A 121 -2.98 19.13 -12.92
N ARG A 122 -4.29 18.86 -12.91
CA ARG A 122 -5.06 18.56 -14.12
C ARG A 122 -5.11 19.73 -15.11
N ILE A 123 -5.30 20.96 -14.62
CA ILE A 123 -5.26 22.16 -15.47
C ILE A 123 -3.90 22.29 -16.15
N LEU A 124 -2.81 22.18 -15.39
CA LEU A 124 -1.46 22.27 -15.94
C LEU A 124 -1.19 21.17 -16.96
N LEU A 125 -1.67 19.96 -16.70
CA LEU A 125 -1.59 18.84 -17.63
C LEU A 125 -2.28 19.14 -18.96
N HIS A 126 -3.49 19.73 -18.94
CA HIS A 126 -4.21 20.13 -20.15
C HIS A 126 -3.53 21.29 -20.89
N ILE A 127 -2.96 22.24 -20.15
CA ILE A 127 -2.20 23.36 -20.74
C ILE A 127 -0.94 22.86 -21.45
N ILE A 128 -0.18 21.96 -20.82
CA ILE A 128 1.08 21.44 -21.36
C ILE A 128 0.81 20.49 -22.54
N SER A 129 -0.16 19.58 -22.41
CA SER A 129 -0.47 18.61 -23.47
C SER A 129 -1.28 19.19 -24.64
N GLY A 130 -1.88 20.38 -24.47
CA GLY A 130 -2.75 21.02 -25.47
C GLY A 130 -4.06 20.25 -25.73
N ARG A 131 -4.39 19.24 -24.92
CA ARG A 131 -5.57 18.39 -25.08
C ARG A 131 -6.11 17.95 -23.71
N GLY A 132 -7.28 17.33 -23.71
CA GLY A 132 -7.88 16.75 -22.50
C GLY A 132 -7.21 15.44 -22.09
N ASP A 133 -5.93 15.47 -21.72
CA ASP A 133 -5.20 14.31 -21.18
C ASP A 133 -5.26 14.30 -19.64
N ASP A 134 -5.53 13.15 -19.04
CA ASP A 134 -5.64 13.02 -17.57
C ASP A 134 -4.54 12.13 -16.98
N ARG A 135 -3.61 11.62 -17.80
CA ARG A 135 -2.46 10.82 -17.36
C ARG A 135 -1.26 11.73 -17.06
N LEU A 136 -0.74 11.64 -15.84
CA LEU A 136 0.47 12.33 -15.42
C LEU A 136 1.70 11.50 -15.83
N SER A 137 2.03 11.50 -17.12
CA SER A 137 3.14 10.72 -17.69
C SER A 137 4.52 11.28 -17.32
N PHE A 138 5.55 10.45 -17.42
CA PHE A 138 6.92 10.82 -17.03
C PHE A 138 7.44 12.08 -17.73
N ASP A 139 7.11 12.27 -19.01
CA ASP A 139 7.57 13.41 -19.82
C ASP A 139 7.02 14.76 -19.34
N VAL A 140 5.79 14.81 -18.81
CA VAL A 140 5.16 16.05 -18.34
C VAL A 140 5.40 16.35 -16.87
N GLN A 141 5.79 15.35 -16.07
CA GLN A 141 5.98 15.46 -14.63
C GLN A 141 6.99 16.56 -14.22
N PRO A 142 8.20 16.68 -14.83
CA PRO A 142 9.16 17.71 -14.48
C PRO A 142 8.63 19.13 -14.69
N GLU A 143 7.95 19.37 -15.82
CA GLU A 143 7.40 20.68 -16.14
C GLU A 143 6.25 21.05 -15.20
N ILE A 144 5.37 20.11 -14.88
CA ILE A 144 4.30 20.32 -13.89
C ILE A 144 4.90 20.63 -12.51
N ALA A 145 5.93 19.90 -12.08
CA ALA A 145 6.60 20.15 -10.82
C ALA A 145 7.14 21.59 -10.74
N GLN A 146 7.82 22.05 -11.79
CA GLN A 146 8.33 23.42 -11.88
C GLN A 146 7.21 24.46 -11.84
N ARG A 147 6.15 24.30 -12.63
CA ARG A 147 4.99 25.22 -12.67
C ARG A 147 4.20 25.23 -11.35
N MET A 148 4.23 24.12 -10.61
CA MET A 148 3.67 24.01 -9.26
C MET A 148 4.59 24.59 -8.17
N GLY A 149 5.78 25.09 -8.54
CA GLY A 149 6.72 25.76 -7.63
C GLY A 149 7.62 24.82 -6.84
N TYR A 150 7.78 23.56 -7.27
CA TYR A 150 8.74 22.65 -6.66
C TYR A 150 10.16 22.94 -7.15
N ILE A 151 11.11 22.86 -6.22
CA ILE A 151 12.55 23.05 -6.46
C ILE A 151 13.32 21.87 -5.86
N ASP A 152 14.53 21.63 -6.36
CA ASP A 152 15.43 20.65 -5.79
C ASP A 152 15.78 21.04 -4.35
N LYS A 153 15.80 20.06 -3.43
CA LYS A 153 16.12 20.31 -2.03
C LYS A 153 16.75 19.09 -1.39
N ASN A 154 17.88 19.27 -0.70
CA ASN A 154 18.59 18.22 0.04
C ASN A 154 18.89 16.98 -0.83
N GLY A 155 19.24 17.18 -2.11
CA GLY A 155 19.51 16.08 -3.05
C GLY A 155 18.25 15.39 -3.62
N GLU A 156 17.04 15.77 -3.19
CA GLU A 156 15.78 15.25 -3.74
C GLU A 156 15.32 16.15 -4.92
N PRO A 157 15.17 15.59 -6.15
CA PRO A 157 14.70 16.33 -7.32
C PRO A 157 13.30 16.92 -7.13
N ALA A 158 13.05 18.10 -7.72
CA ALA A 158 11.77 18.79 -7.68
C ALA A 158 10.60 17.90 -8.11
N VAL A 159 10.80 17.08 -9.14
CA VAL A 159 9.81 16.15 -9.67
C VAL A 159 9.43 15.06 -8.66
N GLU A 160 10.40 14.49 -7.94
CA GLU A 160 10.13 13.48 -6.91
C GLU A 160 9.42 14.09 -5.71
N ARG A 161 9.80 15.31 -5.30
CA ARG A 161 9.11 16.06 -4.25
C ARG A 161 7.65 16.35 -4.61
N PHE A 162 7.40 16.73 -5.87
CA PHE A 162 6.05 16.95 -6.40
C PHE A 162 5.24 15.64 -6.38
N MET A 163 5.80 14.57 -6.93
CA MET A 163 5.13 13.27 -6.99
C MET A 163 4.87 12.69 -5.60
N ARG A 164 5.79 12.89 -4.65
CA ARG A 164 5.58 12.55 -3.24
C ARG A 164 4.38 13.29 -2.65
N ARG A 165 4.24 14.60 -2.91
CA ARG A 165 3.06 15.35 -2.48
C ARG A 165 1.80 14.82 -3.14
N TYR A 166 1.86 14.48 -4.43
CA TYR A 166 0.73 13.89 -5.15
C TYR A 166 0.22 12.61 -4.47
N PHE A 167 1.09 11.65 -4.14
CA PHE A 167 0.67 10.40 -3.48
C PHE A 167 0.19 10.61 -2.03
N VAL A 168 0.73 11.59 -1.31
CA VAL A 168 0.19 12.01 -0.01
C VAL A 168 -1.25 12.51 -0.16
N VAL A 169 -1.52 13.36 -1.16
CA VAL A 169 -2.87 13.89 -1.42
C VAL A 169 -3.83 12.76 -1.81
N THR A 170 -3.47 11.85 -2.73
CA THR A 170 -4.37 10.75 -3.11
C THR A 170 -4.63 9.77 -1.95
N LYS A 171 -3.68 9.62 -1.02
CA LYS A 171 -3.86 8.87 0.24
C LYS A 171 -4.87 9.56 1.15
N GLU A 172 -4.79 10.88 1.30
CA GLU A 172 -5.77 11.68 2.06
C GLU A 172 -7.18 11.54 1.48
N VAL A 173 -7.35 11.56 0.15
CA VAL A 173 -8.64 11.31 -0.52
C VAL A 173 -9.18 9.91 -0.19
N GLY A 174 -8.32 8.89 -0.17
CA GLY A 174 -8.70 7.54 0.24
C GLY A 174 -9.19 7.48 1.69
N ALA A 175 -8.52 8.18 2.61
CA ALA A 175 -8.93 8.26 4.02
C ALA A 175 -10.29 8.96 4.17
N LEU A 176 -10.50 10.09 3.50
CA LEU A 176 -11.78 10.80 3.46
C LEU A 176 -12.90 9.89 2.95
N THR A 177 -12.62 9.12 1.91
CA THR A 177 -13.59 8.18 1.33
C THR A 177 -14.05 7.12 2.33
N ARG A 178 -13.11 6.56 3.12
CA ARG A 178 -13.44 5.60 4.18
C ARG A 178 -14.29 6.23 5.28
N ILE A 179 -13.86 7.38 5.81
CA ILE A 179 -14.61 8.11 6.86
C ILE A 179 -16.04 8.37 6.39
N PHE A 180 -16.19 8.86 5.16
CA PHE A 180 -17.49 9.13 4.57
C PHE A 180 -18.38 7.88 4.51
N CYS A 181 -17.87 6.75 3.98
CA CYS A 181 -18.62 5.50 3.93
C CYS A 181 -19.11 5.05 5.32
N THR A 182 -18.26 5.17 6.34
CA THR A 182 -18.61 4.87 7.75
C THR A 182 -19.79 5.70 8.24
N LYS A 183 -19.73 7.01 8.00
CA LYS A 183 -20.78 7.93 8.45
C LYS A 183 -22.11 7.61 7.76
N LEU A 184 -22.08 7.18 6.50
CA LEU A 184 -23.26 6.71 5.78
C LEU A 184 -23.81 5.42 6.36
N GLU A 185 -22.94 4.43 6.60
CA GLU A 185 -23.32 3.17 7.23
C GLU A 185 -23.97 3.43 8.60
N ALA A 186 -23.39 4.33 9.41
CA ALA A 186 -23.92 4.71 10.74
C ALA A 186 -25.28 5.42 10.65
N GLN A 187 -25.45 6.40 9.75
CA GLN A 187 -26.71 7.14 9.58
C GLN A 187 -27.85 6.29 9.02
N GLN A 188 -27.53 5.18 8.33
CA GLN A 188 -28.50 4.32 7.65
C GLN A 188 -28.93 3.08 8.45
N THR A 189 -28.55 2.96 9.73
CA THR A 189 -28.91 1.84 10.61
C THR A 189 -30.34 1.95 11.18
N LYS A 190 -31.34 1.61 10.36
CA LYS A 190 -32.41 0.66 10.73
C LYS A 190 -32.61 -0.34 9.59
N PRO A 191 -32.82 -1.64 9.88
CA PRO A 191 -32.19 -2.73 9.16
C PRO A 191 -32.91 -3.08 7.86
N LEU A 192 -32.15 -3.12 6.76
CA LEU A 192 -32.39 -4.10 5.70
C LEU A 192 -31.08 -4.88 5.50
N ARG A 193 -30.76 -5.67 6.53
CA ARG A 193 -29.93 -6.86 6.37
C ARG A 193 -30.65 -7.78 5.38
N LYS A 194 -30.12 -7.95 4.16
CA LYS A 194 -29.96 -9.27 3.52
C LYS A 194 -29.49 -9.28 2.05
N LEU A 195 -29.47 -8.19 1.26
CA LEU A 195 -29.36 -8.39 -0.20
C LEU A 195 -27.99 -8.18 -0.87
N THR A 196 -26.98 -7.59 -0.21
CA THR A 196 -25.69 -7.27 -0.90
C THR A 196 -24.46 -8.06 -0.44
N TYR A 197 -24.61 -8.97 0.55
CA TYR A 197 -23.50 -9.79 1.07
C TYR A 197 -23.81 -11.30 1.11
N MET A 198 -24.77 -11.79 0.30
CA MET A 198 -25.17 -13.21 0.34
C MET A 198 -24.17 -14.19 -0.30
N ILE A 199 -23.09 -13.72 -0.93
CA ILE A 199 -22.08 -14.63 -1.50
C ILE A 199 -20.93 -14.93 -0.51
N GLN A 200 -20.87 -14.25 0.64
CA GLN A 200 -19.76 -14.42 1.62
C GLN A 200 -20.20 -14.92 3.01
N SER A 201 -21.51 -14.90 3.32
CA SER A 201 -22.01 -15.09 4.70
C SER A 201 -21.97 -16.54 5.22
N SER A 202 -21.92 -17.55 4.35
CA SER A 202 -21.88 -18.96 4.78
C SER A 202 -20.52 -19.37 5.36
N ILE A 203 -19.44 -18.62 5.12
CA ILE A 203 -18.09 -18.89 5.64
C ILE A 203 -17.70 -17.93 6.79
N LEU A 204 -18.23 -16.70 6.80
CA LEU A 204 -17.92 -15.67 7.80
C LEU A 204 -18.50 -15.93 9.21
N SER A 205 -19.46 -16.85 9.36
CA SER A 205 -20.15 -17.09 10.64
C SER A 205 -19.32 -17.84 11.71
N LEU A 206 -18.11 -18.30 11.37
CA LEU A 206 -17.21 -19.05 12.27
C LEU A 206 -15.96 -18.27 12.73
N ALA A 207 -15.68 -17.10 12.14
CA ALA A 207 -14.54 -16.28 12.53
C ALA A 207 -14.87 -15.47 13.79
N LYS A 208 -14.43 -15.94 14.97
CA LYS A 208 -14.49 -15.13 16.20
C LYS A 208 -13.15 -14.44 16.45
N PRO A 209 -13.14 -13.13 16.76
CA PRO A 209 -11.95 -12.50 17.30
C PRO A 209 -11.50 -13.22 18.58
N ASP A 210 -10.22 -13.56 18.65
CA ASP A 210 -9.58 -14.16 19.84
C ASP A 210 -8.93 -13.11 20.75
N HIS A 211 -9.31 -11.83 20.59
CA HIS A 211 -8.91 -10.74 21.46
C HIS A 211 -10.17 -10.06 22.03
N PRO A 212 -10.29 -9.91 23.36
CA PRO A 212 -11.51 -9.42 24.00
C PRO A 212 -11.87 -7.99 23.61
N GLY A 213 -10.90 -7.18 23.18
CA GLY A 213 -11.12 -5.82 22.72
C GLY A 213 -11.44 -5.65 21.22
N PHE A 214 -11.52 -6.73 20.45
CA PHE A 214 -11.85 -6.68 19.02
C PHE A 214 -13.23 -7.27 18.75
N ILE A 215 -13.91 -6.73 17.74
CA ILE A 215 -15.24 -7.17 17.31
C ILE A 215 -15.28 -7.24 15.78
N ILE A 216 -16.24 -7.99 15.25
CA ILE A 216 -16.55 -7.94 13.83
C ILE A 216 -17.85 -7.16 13.70
N ASP A 217 -17.80 -6.07 12.94
CA ASP A 217 -18.96 -5.27 12.58
C ASP A 217 -19.06 -5.17 11.06
N ALA A 218 -20.27 -5.43 10.53
CA ALA A 218 -20.55 -5.47 9.11
C ALA A 218 -19.54 -6.31 8.26
N GLY A 219 -18.98 -7.39 8.82
CA GLY A 219 -17.99 -8.22 8.14
C GLY A 219 -16.58 -7.61 8.08
N ARG A 220 -16.31 -6.55 8.86
CA ARG A 220 -15.00 -5.92 9.01
C ARG A 220 -14.53 -6.02 10.46
N LEU A 221 -13.22 -6.10 10.67
CA LEU A 221 -12.63 -6.15 12.00
C LEU A 221 -12.57 -4.74 12.60
N SER A 222 -13.11 -4.56 13.80
CA SER A 222 -13.15 -3.30 14.54
C SER A 222 -12.66 -3.47 15.99
N VAL A 223 -12.60 -2.36 16.72
CA VAL A 223 -12.28 -2.31 18.15
C VAL A 223 -13.54 -1.98 18.96
N GLN A 224 -13.69 -2.57 20.14
CA GLN A 224 -14.82 -2.27 21.04
C GLN A 224 -14.74 -0.86 21.62
N SER A 225 -13.53 -0.44 21.98
CA SER A 225 -13.23 0.92 22.46
C SER A 225 -11.86 1.34 21.93
N PRO A 226 -11.70 2.59 21.47
CA PRO A 226 -10.41 3.16 21.11
C PRO A 226 -9.37 3.12 22.25
N ASP A 227 -9.82 3.06 23.51
CA ASP A 227 -8.95 3.04 24.70
C ASP A 227 -8.09 1.78 24.80
N ILE A 228 -8.43 0.74 24.03
CA ILE A 228 -7.64 -0.49 23.95
C ILE A 228 -6.17 -0.20 23.62
N PHE A 229 -5.92 0.77 22.72
CA PHE A 229 -4.56 1.12 22.32
C PHE A 229 -3.82 1.94 23.36
N ILE A 230 -4.55 2.67 24.21
CA ILE A 230 -3.95 3.41 25.32
C ILE A 230 -3.46 2.42 26.39
N LYS A 231 -4.28 1.40 26.67
CA LYS A 231 -3.94 0.35 27.65
C LYS A 231 -2.87 -0.60 27.13
N SER A 232 -2.92 -0.93 25.83
CA SER A 232 -2.03 -1.89 25.18
C SER A 232 -1.70 -1.41 23.77
N PRO A 233 -0.68 -0.55 23.58
CA PRO A 233 -0.32 -0.01 22.27
C PRO A 233 0.04 -1.09 21.24
N GLU A 234 0.59 -2.22 21.69
CA GLU A 234 0.92 -3.37 20.84
C GLU A 234 -0.33 -4.05 20.24
N ALA A 235 -1.53 -3.79 20.80
CA ALA A 235 -2.78 -4.27 20.24
C ALA A 235 -3.04 -3.73 18.83
N MET A 236 -2.41 -2.62 18.42
CA MET A 236 -2.47 -2.16 17.03
C MET A 236 -1.95 -3.24 16.06
N PHE A 237 -0.82 -3.89 16.38
CA PHE A 237 -0.28 -4.99 15.57
C PHE A 237 -1.15 -6.24 15.67
N SER A 238 -1.70 -6.53 16.86
CA SER A 238 -2.62 -7.66 17.04
C SER A 238 -3.86 -7.54 16.15
N LEU A 239 -4.38 -6.32 15.97
CA LEU A 239 -5.51 -6.05 15.07
C LEU A 239 -5.16 -6.41 13.62
N PHE A 240 -4.01 -5.95 13.12
CA PHE A 240 -3.56 -6.26 11.75
C PHE A 240 -3.27 -7.74 11.54
N LYS A 241 -2.59 -8.38 12.50
CA LYS A 241 -2.33 -9.82 12.47
C LYS A 241 -3.63 -10.62 12.42
N MET A 242 -4.65 -10.19 13.16
CA MET A 242 -5.96 -10.83 13.15
C MET A 242 -6.72 -10.58 11.85
N ALA A 243 -6.68 -9.35 11.31
CA ALA A 243 -7.28 -9.01 10.03
C ALA A 243 -6.70 -9.86 8.89
N ASP A 244 -5.38 -10.08 8.91
CA ASP A 244 -4.69 -10.98 7.97
C ASP A 244 -5.13 -12.44 8.13
N ARG A 245 -5.12 -12.97 9.35
CA ARG A 245 -5.50 -14.37 9.62
C ARG A 245 -6.95 -14.67 9.21
N LEU A 246 -7.86 -13.76 9.55
CA LEU A 246 -9.29 -13.87 9.27
C LEU A 246 -9.66 -13.40 7.86
N GLU A 247 -8.70 -12.84 7.12
CA GLU A 247 -8.90 -12.29 5.77
C GLU A 247 -10.00 -11.21 5.71
N LEU A 248 -10.12 -10.43 6.79
CA LEU A 248 -11.07 -9.34 6.93
C LEU A 248 -10.42 -8.00 6.58
N ASP A 249 -11.21 -7.03 6.17
CA ASP A 249 -10.78 -5.63 6.13
C ASP A 249 -10.99 -4.96 7.50
N LEU A 250 -10.33 -3.82 7.73
CA LEU A 250 -10.56 -3.03 8.93
C LEU A 250 -11.81 -2.17 8.79
N HIS A 251 -12.60 -2.13 9.85
CA HIS A 251 -13.66 -1.15 9.98
C HIS A 251 -13.04 0.25 10.03
N PRO A 252 -13.64 1.26 9.37
CA PRO A 252 -13.07 2.61 9.39
C PRO A 252 -12.89 3.20 10.80
N ASP A 253 -13.75 2.86 11.76
CA ASP A 253 -13.57 3.30 13.15
C ASP A 253 -12.26 2.79 13.76
N ALA A 254 -11.88 1.54 13.48
CA ALA A 254 -10.59 1.01 13.91
C ALA A 254 -9.43 1.70 13.18
N PHE A 255 -9.60 2.02 11.89
CA PHE A 255 -8.64 2.82 11.12
C PHE A 255 -8.42 4.21 11.75
N THR A 256 -9.51 4.90 12.09
CA THR A 256 -9.49 6.21 12.77
C THR A 256 -8.91 6.08 14.18
N ALA A 257 -9.24 5.02 14.93
CA ALA A 257 -8.71 4.78 16.25
C ALA A 257 -7.19 4.57 16.24
N ILE A 258 -6.64 3.85 15.26
CA ILE A 258 -5.19 3.72 15.06
C ILE A 258 -4.58 5.09 14.77
N ASN A 259 -5.13 5.82 13.79
CA ASN A 259 -4.58 7.12 13.35
C ASN A 259 -4.50 8.13 14.51
N ARG A 260 -5.54 8.20 15.36
CA ARG A 260 -5.57 9.07 16.56
C ARG A 260 -4.54 8.69 17.62
N ASN A 261 -4.13 7.42 17.65
CA ASN A 261 -3.22 6.88 18.66
C ASN A 261 -1.79 6.64 18.15
N LEU A 262 -1.45 7.05 16.91
CA LEU A 262 -0.08 6.91 16.37
C LEU A 262 1.01 7.54 17.24
N LYS A 263 0.67 8.52 18.08
CA LYS A 263 1.60 9.11 19.06
C LYS A 263 2.10 8.11 20.10
N LEU A 264 1.37 7.02 20.36
CA LEU A 264 1.76 5.95 21.26
C LEU A 264 2.92 5.11 20.69
N ILE A 265 3.18 5.20 19.38
CA ILE A 265 4.34 4.59 18.73
C ILE A 265 5.58 5.45 19.03
N ASN A 266 6.05 5.35 20.26
CA ASN A 266 7.20 6.06 20.82
C ASN A 266 8.46 5.15 20.82
N PRO A 267 9.64 5.66 21.23
CA PRO A 267 10.87 4.85 21.26
C PRO A 267 10.80 3.61 22.18
N ALA A 268 9.93 3.61 23.19
CA ALA A 268 9.75 2.47 24.08
C ALA A 268 8.98 1.34 23.37
N LEU A 269 7.82 1.64 22.77
CA LEU A 269 7.06 0.64 22.02
C LEU A 269 7.83 0.08 20.82
N ARG A 270 8.65 0.92 20.17
CA ARG A 270 9.51 0.47 19.05
C ARG A 270 10.57 -0.56 19.44
N ARG A 271 10.90 -0.67 20.73
CA ARG A 271 11.83 -1.64 21.30
C ARG A 271 11.13 -2.72 22.13
N ASP A 272 9.80 -2.71 22.16
CA ASP A 272 9.02 -3.67 22.91
C ASP A 272 9.10 -5.05 22.23
N PRO A 273 9.58 -6.11 22.93
CA PRO A 273 9.74 -7.43 22.31
C PRO A 273 8.43 -8.05 21.82
N LYS A 274 7.30 -7.74 22.47
CA LYS A 274 5.99 -8.25 22.08
C LYS A 274 5.50 -7.58 20.80
N ALA A 275 5.65 -6.26 20.67
CA ALA A 275 5.37 -5.52 19.44
C ALA A 275 6.27 -5.99 18.30
N ALA A 276 7.58 -6.17 18.54
CA ALA A 276 8.51 -6.70 17.55
C ALA A 276 8.08 -8.09 17.07
N ARG A 277 7.72 -8.99 17.98
CA ARG A 277 7.25 -10.33 17.61
C ARG A 277 5.97 -10.30 16.79
N LEU A 278 4.98 -9.48 17.16
CA LEU A 278 3.73 -9.34 16.41
C LEU A 278 3.99 -8.79 15.00
N PHE A 279 4.87 -7.80 14.87
CA PHE A 279 5.27 -7.25 13.59
C PHE A 279 5.99 -8.27 12.71
N LEU A 280 6.97 -9.00 13.24
CA LEU A 280 7.69 -10.04 12.51
C LEU A 280 6.76 -11.18 12.08
N ASP A 281 5.79 -11.55 12.92
CA ASP A 281 4.77 -12.54 12.54
C ASP A 281 3.91 -12.04 11.37
N ILE A 282 3.53 -10.76 11.33
CA ILE A 282 2.80 -10.17 10.19
C ILE A 282 3.66 -10.21 8.93
N LEU A 283 4.93 -9.81 9.05
CA LEU A 283 5.85 -9.68 7.93
C LEU A 283 6.19 -11.05 7.30
N VAL A 284 6.53 -12.04 8.15
CA VAL A 284 7.09 -13.33 7.70
C VAL A 284 6.01 -14.41 7.56
N ARG A 285 5.01 -14.40 8.43
CA ARG A 285 4.00 -15.49 8.55
C ARG A 285 2.61 -15.08 8.08
N GLY A 286 2.45 -13.84 7.62
CA GLY A 286 1.18 -13.35 7.10
C GLY A 286 0.67 -14.19 5.93
N LYS A 287 -0.64 -14.41 5.86
CA LYS A 287 -1.30 -14.97 4.67
C LYS A 287 -1.12 -14.06 3.47
N ASN A 288 -1.35 -12.75 3.65
CA ASN A 288 -1.18 -11.72 2.63
C ASN A 288 -0.42 -10.50 3.19
N PRO A 289 0.91 -10.60 3.34
CA PRO A 289 1.72 -9.55 3.94
C PRO A 289 1.66 -8.24 3.14
N TYR A 290 1.59 -8.30 1.80
CA TYR A 290 1.41 -7.11 0.96
C TYR A 290 0.17 -6.31 1.37
N ARG A 291 -1.01 -6.96 1.44
CA ARG A 291 -2.27 -6.31 1.83
C ARG A 291 -2.18 -5.74 3.25
N THR A 292 -1.70 -6.54 4.19
CA THR A 292 -1.69 -6.17 5.61
C THR A 292 -0.71 -5.03 5.88
N LEU A 293 0.50 -5.09 5.35
CA LEU A 293 1.49 -4.01 5.45
C LEU A 293 1.02 -2.75 4.72
N SER A 294 0.32 -2.89 3.59
CA SER A 294 -0.28 -1.75 2.88
C SER A 294 -1.30 -1.02 3.75
N LEU A 295 -2.20 -1.75 4.44
CA LEU A 295 -3.14 -1.15 5.39
C LEU A 295 -2.43 -0.51 6.59
N MET A 296 -1.34 -1.11 7.08
CA MET A 296 -0.50 -0.51 8.12
C MET A 296 0.18 0.78 7.64
N THR A 297 0.63 0.86 6.38
CA THR A 297 1.17 2.08 5.77
C THR A 297 0.10 3.14 5.60
N GLU A 298 -1.10 2.74 5.15
CA GLU A 298 -2.21 3.66 4.96
C GLU A 298 -2.68 4.28 6.28
N THR A 299 -2.74 3.51 7.37
CA THR A 299 -3.03 4.05 8.72
C THR A 299 -1.91 4.93 9.26
N GLY A 300 -0.69 4.81 8.72
CA GLY A 300 0.52 5.46 9.22
C GLY A 300 1.27 4.66 10.29
N LEU A 301 0.74 3.50 10.69
CA LEU A 301 1.35 2.63 11.71
C LEU A 301 2.73 2.14 11.28
N LEU A 302 2.86 1.60 10.06
CA LEU A 302 4.10 0.96 9.60
C LEU A 302 5.26 1.96 9.59
N GLY A 303 5.10 3.10 8.90
CA GLY A 303 6.14 4.13 8.82
C GLY A 303 6.46 4.80 10.16
N ARG A 304 5.52 4.79 11.12
CA ARG A 304 5.80 5.29 12.48
C ARG A 304 6.55 4.26 13.32
N TYR A 305 6.28 2.96 13.10
CA TYR A 305 6.91 1.86 13.82
C TYR A 305 8.30 1.52 13.28
N ILE A 306 8.49 1.55 11.96
CA ILE A 306 9.76 1.42 11.26
C ILE A 306 10.08 2.78 10.60
N PRO A 307 10.73 3.73 11.31
CA PRO A 307 11.02 5.05 10.77
C PRO A 307 11.81 5.01 9.46
N GLU A 308 12.71 4.04 9.32
CA GLU A 308 13.51 3.80 8.12
C GLU A 308 12.61 3.61 6.88
N PHE A 309 11.59 2.77 7.00
CA PHE A 309 10.54 2.61 5.98
C PHE A 309 9.66 3.87 5.88
N GLY A 310 9.37 4.53 7.00
CA GLY A 310 8.60 5.78 7.03
C GLY A 310 9.20 6.89 6.17
N HIS A 311 10.52 6.92 6.00
CA HIS A 311 11.21 7.90 5.16
C HIS A 311 10.95 7.71 3.66
N ILE A 312 10.74 6.46 3.21
CA ILE A 312 10.47 6.12 1.82
C ILE A 312 8.97 6.08 1.46
N VAL A 313 8.07 6.28 2.43
CA VAL A 313 6.62 6.32 2.17
C VAL A 313 6.28 7.42 1.19
N ALA A 314 5.54 7.05 0.14
CA ALA A 314 5.17 7.89 -0.99
C ALA A 314 6.36 8.47 -1.79
N GLN A 315 7.58 7.99 -1.58
CA GLN A 315 8.73 8.39 -2.38
C GLN A 315 8.63 7.78 -3.77
N THR A 316 8.88 8.57 -4.80
CA THR A 316 9.03 8.09 -6.19
C THR A 316 10.49 8.07 -6.57
N GLN A 317 10.85 7.14 -7.44
CA GLN A 317 12.08 7.25 -8.21
C GLN A 317 11.71 7.73 -9.60
N PHE A 318 12.27 8.86 -10.01
CA PHE A 318 12.02 9.38 -11.35
C PHE A 318 12.88 8.64 -12.38
N ASN A 319 12.50 7.40 -12.70
CA ASN A 319 13.09 6.61 -13.77
C ASN A 319 12.00 5.79 -14.49
N MET A 320 12.23 5.47 -15.76
CA MET A 320 11.25 4.78 -16.62
C MET A 320 10.95 3.32 -16.21
N TYR A 321 11.71 2.77 -15.26
CA TYR A 321 11.62 1.35 -14.92
C TYR A 321 10.63 1.09 -13.78
N HIS A 322 10.49 2.00 -12.81
CA HIS A 322 9.64 1.77 -11.65
C HIS A 322 8.20 2.17 -11.92
N ALA A 323 7.30 1.18 -11.91
CA ALA A 323 5.88 1.42 -12.05
C ALA A 323 5.24 1.95 -10.76
N TYR A 324 5.88 1.78 -9.59
CA TYR A 324 5.31 2.08 -8.28
C TYR A 324 6.21 2.97 -7.41
N THR A 325 5.64 3.63 -6.39
CA THR A 325 6.42 4.29 -5.34
C THR A 325 7.31 3.29 -4.60
N VAL A 326 8.41 3.77 -3.99
CA VAL A 326 9.41 2.90 -3.33
C VAL A 326 8.77 2.03 -2.24
N ASP A 327 7.85 2.58 -1.44
CA ASP A 327 7.13 1.84 -0.43
C ASP A 327 6.19 0.78 -1.02
N ASP A 328 5.36 1.11 -2.02
CA ASP A 328 4.45 0.13 -2.64
C ASP A 328 5.22 -0.98 -3.36
N HIS A 329 6.31 -0.62 -4.06
CA HIS A 329 7.25 -1.57 -4.66
C HIS A 329 7.81 -2.55 -3.63
N THR A 330 8.33 -2.02 -2.51
CA THR A 330 8.88 -2.82 -1.41
C THR A 330 7.85 -3.80 -0.84
N LEU A 331 6.62 -3.32 -0.60
CA LEU A 331 5.55 -4.18 -0.08
C LEU A 331 5.09 -5.23 -1.10
N ARG A 332 5.09 -4.90 -2.40
CA ARG A 332 4.80 -5.86 -3.48
C ARG A 332 5.86 -6.95 -3.55
N ALA A 333 7.14 -6.60 -3.42
CA ALA A 333 8.23 -7.55 -3.41
C ALA A 333 8.09 -8.56 -2.25
N ILE A 334 7.70 -8.09 -1.06
CA ILE A 334 7.33 -8.96 0.07
C ILE A 334 6.16 -9.89 -0.28
N GLY A 335 5.12 -9.37 -0.94
CA GLY A 335 4.02 -10.19 -1.44
C GLY A 335 4.48 -11.26 -2.43
N ILE A 336 5.39 -10.92 -3.35
CA ILE A 336 5.96 -11.86 -4.32
C ILE A 336 6.75 -12.97 -3.63
N ILE A 337 7.55 -12.66 -2.60
CA ILE A 337 8.24 -13.70 -1.80
C ILE A 337 7.22 -14.68 -1.21
N ARG A 338 6.11 -14.17 -0.66
CA ARG A 338 5.04 -15.00 -0.12
C ARG A 338 4.34 -15.85 -1.19
N ASP A 339 4.15 -15.29 -2.38
CA ASP A 339 3.51 -15.98 -3.50
C ASP A 339 4.42 -17.09 -4.06
N ILE A 340 5.74 -16.87 -4.10
CA ILE A 340 6.74 -17.90 -4.40
C ILE A 340 6.70 -19.01 -3.35
N GLU A 341 6.71 -18.65 -2.06
CA GLU A 341 6.66 -19.61 -0.95
C GLU A 341 5.40 -20.49 -0.97
N THR A 342 4.26 -19.92 -1.36
CA THR A 342 2.97 -20.62 -1.42
C THR A 342 2.73 -21.35 -2.75
N GLY A 343 3.72 -21.38 -3.65
CA GLY A 343 3.67 -22.10 -4.92
C GLY A 343 2.84 -21.41 -6.02
N ARG A 344 2.35 -20.18 -5.79
CA ARG A 344 1.60 -19.43 -6.81
C ARG A 344 2.46 -19.02 -8.01
N TYR A 345 3.78 -19.03 -7.83
CA TYR A 345 4.76 -18.58 -8.81
C TYR A 345 5.76 -19.66 -9.21
N THR A 346 5.43 -20.94 -9.02
CA THR A 346 6.34 -22.05 -9.34
C THR A 346 6.72 -22.13 -10.81
N GLU A 347 5.79 -21.89 -11.74
CA GLU A 347 6.08 -21.91 -13.18
C GLU A 347 7.00 -20.76 -13.60
N ASP A 348 6.73 -19.55 -13.09
CA ASP A 348 7.50 -18.35 -13.42
C ASP A 348 8.89 -18.31 -12.74
N HIS A 349 8.99 -18.92 -11.54
CA HIS A 349 10.17 -18.86 -10.65
C HIS A 349 10.52 -20.23 -10.06
N PRO A 350 10.85 -21.24 -10.88
CA PRO A 350 11.06 -22.60 -10.40
C PRO A 350 12.24 -22.72 -9.42
N LEU A 351 13.33 -21.98 -9.68
CA LEU A 351 14.53 -22.00 -8.84
C LEU A 351 14.28 -21.35 -7.46
N SER A 352 13.65 -20.17 -7.43
CA SER A 352 13.32 -19.51 -6.16
C SER A 352 12.31 -20.32 -5.36
N SER A 353 11.37 -20.99 -6.03
CA SER A 353 10.37 -21.87 -5.40
C SER A 353 11.00 -23.12 -4.77
N SER A 354 12.09 -23.64 -5.35
CA SER A 354 12.82 -24.77 -4.75
C SER A 354 13.75 -24.33 -3.61
N ILE A 355 14.33 -23.13 -3.68
CA ILE A 355 15.28 -22.62 -2.67
C ILE A 355 14.57 -22.11 -1.41
N LEU A 356 13.52 -21.31 -1.56
CA LEU A 356 12.89 -20.57 -0.45
C LEU A 356 12.46 -21.48 0.72
N PRO A 357 11.85 -22.66 0.50
CA PRO A 357 11.50 -23.58 1.59
C PRO A 357 12.69 -24.07 2.44
N HIS A 358 13.89 -24.06 1.87
CA HIS A 358 15.13 -24.57 2.49
C HIS A 358 16.04 -23.48 3.07
N LEU A 359 15.63 -22.21 3.02
CA LEU A 359 16.36 -21.12 3.67
C LEU A 359 16.42 -21.34 5.19
N ALA A 360 17.59 -21.13 5.77
CA ALA A 360 17.80 -21.33 7.21
C ALA A 360 17.06 -20.26 8.03
N ASP A 361 17.03 -19.03 7.53
CA ASP A 361 16.35 -17.91 8.17
C ASP A 361 15.55 -17.05 7.18
N LYS A 362 14.25 -17.32 7.11
CA LYS A 362 13.30 -16.51 6.31
C LYS A 362 13.12 -15.11 6.90
N GLU A 363 13.27 -14.94 8.21
CA GLU A 363 13.08 -13.63 8.85
C GLU A 363 14.09 -12.62 8.30
N THR A 364 15.34 -13.04 8.13
CA THR A 364 16.39 -12.27 7.44
C THR A 364 15.97 -11.84 6.04
N LEU A 365 15.45 -12.75 5.20
CA LEU A 365 15.02 -12.44 3.82
C LEU A 365 13.92 -11.37 3.80
N TYR A 366 12.86 -11.56 4.59
CA TYR A 366 11.72 -10.65 4.60
C TYR A 366 12.07 -9.27 5.18
N LEU A 367 12.91 -9.21 6.22
CA LEU A 367 13.41 -7.95 6.76
C LEU A 367 14.34 -7.22 5.79
N ALA A 368 15.26 -7.96 5.16
CA ALA A 368 16.11 -7.40 4.13
C ALA A 368 15.28 -6.84 2.98
N MET A 369 14.24 -7.55 2.53
CA MET A 369 13.33 -7.04 1.51
C MET A 369 12.59 -5.77 1.97
N LEU A 370 12.08 -5.71 3.19
CA LEU A 370 11.43 -4.49 3.71
C LEU A 370 12.37 -3.27 3.74
N LEU A 371 13.67 -3.53 3.88
CA LEU A 371 14.68 -2.50 4.14
C LEU A 371 15.62 -2.24 2.94
N HIS A 372 15.50 -2.99 1.84
CA HIS A 372 16.50 -2.97 0.75
C HIS A 372 16.70 -1.57 0.14
N ASP A 373 15.63 -0.79 0.08
CA ASP A 373 15.58 0.51 -0.59
C ASP A 373 15.53 1.72 0.36
N VAL A 374 15.68 1.52 1.67
CA VAL A 374 15.51 2.61 2.66
C VAL A 374 16.64 3.64 2.65
N GLY A 375 17.75 3.36 1.96
CA GLY A 375 18.86 4.30 1.79
C GLY A 375 18.61 5.40 0.73
N LYS A 376 17.49 5.33 -0.01
CA LYS A 376 17.19 6.29 -1.09
C LYS A 376 17.03 7.71 -0.57
N GLY A 377 17.79 8.65 -1.16
CA GLY A 377 17.80 10.07 -0.79
C GLY A 377 18.70 10.43 0.40
N GLY A 378 19.54 9.50 0.88
CA GLY A 378 20.58 9.78 1.88
C GLY A 378 21.91 10.22 1.26
N GLU A 379 22.70 10.99 2.02
CA GLU A 379 24.01 11.54 1.57
C GLU A 379 25.07 10.46 1.30
N ASP A 380 24.95 9.30 1.94
CA ASP A 380 25.91 8.19 1.86
C ASP A 380 25.67 7.21 0.70
N GLY A 381 24.70 7.49 -0.17
CA GLY A 381 24.25 6.56 -1.21
C GLY A 381 23.29 5.48 -0.69
N GLN A 382 22.60 4.82 -1.62
CA GLN A 382 21.50 3.90 -1.33
C GLN A 382 21.96 2.65 -0.56
N GLU A 383 23.09 2.07 -0.94
CA GLU A 383 23.56 0.80 -0.42
C GLU A 383 24.14 0.94 0.99
N ILE A 384 25.04 1.91 1.19
CA ILE A 384 25.69 2.15 2.49
C ILE A 384 24.71 2.79 3.47
N GLY A 385 23.89 3.74 3.00
CA GLY A 385 22.80 4.32 3.78
C GLY A 385 21.78 3.27 4.19
N GLY A 386 21.38 2.40 3.26
CA GLY A 386 20.47 1.28 3.48
C GLY A 386 21.03 0.30 4.51
N GLU A 387 22.30 -0.10 4.40
CA GLU A 387 22.95 -1.01 5.36
C GLU A 387 22.87 -0.46 6.80
N ARG A 388 23.28 0.79 7.00
CA ARG A 388 23.28 1.41 8.35
C ARG A 388 21.87 1.56 8.90
N ALA A 389 20.90 1.93 8.06
CA ALA A 389 19.50 2.01 8.47
C ALA A 389 18.96 0.63 8.84
N ALA A 390 19.29 -0.40 8.07
CA ALA A 390 18.88 -1.77 8.33
C ALA A 390 19.44 -2.29 9.66
N ARG A 391 20.73 -2.04 9.95
CA ARG A 391 21.34 -2.38 11.25
C ARG A 391 20.57 -1.76 12.42
N LYS A 392 20.34 -0.45 12.36
CA LYS A 392 19.56 0.28 13.40
C LYS A 392 18.14 -0.26 13.57
N ALA A 393 17.48 -0.61 12.47
CA ALA A 393 16.13 -1.17 12.51
C ALA A 393 16.14 -2.56 13.18
N CYS A 394 17.05 -3.44 12.81
CA CYS A 394 17.16 -4.80 13.34
C CYS A 394 17.59 -4.82 14.82
N GLU A 395 18.55 -3.99 15.22
CA GLU A 395 18.92 -3.78 16.64
C GLU A 395 17.71 -3.36 17.47
N ARG A 396 16.92 -2.40 16.96
CA ARG A 396 15.71 -1.90 17.62
C ARG A 396 14.61 -2.95 17.73
N LEU A 397 14.53 -3.87 16.78
CA LEU A 397 13.62 -5.01 16.80
C LEU A 397 14.11 -6.18 17.69
N GLY A 398 15.34 -6.09 18.23
CA GLY A 398 15.90 -7.10 19.13
C GLY A 398 16.40 -8.36 18.43
N LEU A 399 16.85 -8.24 17.18
CA LEU A 399 17.46 -9.35 16.45
C LEU A 399 18.84 -9.70 17.01
N LYS A 400 19.30 -10.93 16.75
CA LYS A 400 20.66 -11.37 17.09
C LYS A 400 21.68 -10.77 16.13
N ASP A 401 22.91 -10.56 16.60
CA ASP A 401 24.00 -9.95 15.82
C ASP A 401 24.21 -10.61 14.46
N TRP A 402 24.22 -11.96 14.40
CA TRP A 402 24.38 -12.68 13.14
C TRP A 402 23.23 -12.42 12.15
N GLN A 403 21.99 -12.22 12.63
CA GLN A 403 20.86 -11.87 11.76
C GLN A 403 20.97 -10.42 11.29
N ILE A 404 21.37 -9.51 12.19
CA ILE A 404 21.61 -8.10 11.87
C ILE A 404 22.65 -8.00 10.75
N ASP A 405 23.76 -8.75 10.87
CA ASP A 405 24.81 -8.78 9.84
C ASP A 405 24.31 -9.33 8.50
N GLN A 406 23.51 -10.39 8.52
CA GLN A 406 22.94 -10.96 7.29
C GLN A 406 21.96 -10.01 6.60
N VAL A 407 21.06 -9.37 7.36
CA VAL A 407 20.12 -8.37 6.82
C VAL A 407 20.88 -7.18 6.26
N ALA A 408 21.84 -6.64 7.02
CA ALA A 408 22.67 -5.52 6.60
C ALA A 408 23.44 -5.84 5.31
N TRP A 409 24.05 -7.03 5.23
CA TRP A 409 24.76 -7.48 4.04
C TRP A 409 23.84 -7.61 2.84
N LEU A 410 22.63 -8.17 2.99
CA LEU A 410 21.66 -8.28 1.91
C LEU A 410 21.22 -6.90 1.41
N VAL A 411 20.91 -5.98 2.32
CA VAL A 411 20.53 -4.60 1.96
C VAL A 411 21.68 -3.88 1.26
N ARG A 412 22.93 -4.06 1.70
CA ARG A 412 24.09 -3.48 1.01
C ARG A 412 24.28 -4.03 -0.41
N ASN A 413 24.01 -5.32 -0.61
CA ASN A 413 24.37 -6.04 -1.84
C ASN A 413 23.17 -6.39 -2.73
N HIS A 414 21.98 -5.85 -2.47
CA HIS A 414 20.74 -6.28 -3.15
C HIS A 414 20.77 -6.16 -4.69
N LEU A 415 21.57 -5.23 -5.23
CA LEU A 415 21.76 -5.04 -6.67
C LEU A 415 22.85 -5.92 -7.29
N VAL A 416 23.75 -6.50 -6.48
CA VAL A 416 24.97 -7.17 -6.95
C VAL A 416 24.64 -8.33 -7.89
N LEU A 417 23.67 -9.17 -7.54
CA LEU A 417 23.30 -10.31 -8.38
C LEU A 417 22.75 -9.87 -9.73
N SER A 418 21.87 -8.86 -9.75
CA SER A 418 21.34 -8.32 -11.00
C SER A 418 22.45 -7.73 -11.88
N ASP A 419 23.38 -6.99 -11.27
CA ASP A 419 24.51 -6.39 -11.98
C ASP A 419 25.46 -7.43 -12.57
N PHE A 420 25.81 -8.48 -11.83
CA PHE A 420 26.65 -9.56 -12.34
C PHE A 420 25.93 -10.38 -13.42
N ALA A 421 24.66 -10.74 -13.19
CA ALA A 421 23.93 -11.59 -14.12
C ALA A 421 23.62 -10.89 -15.45
N GLN A 422 23.35 -9.58 -15.45
CA GLN A 422 22.83 -8.87 -16.63
C GLN A 422 23.85 -7.97 -17.34
N LYS A 423 24.92 -7.54 -16.66
CA LYS A 423 25.90 -6.59 -17.22
C LYS A 423 27.30 -7.19 -17.43
N ARG A 424 27.53 -8.44 -17.04
CA ARG A 424 28.83 -9.12 -17.14
C ARG A 424 28.67 -10.47 -17.84
N ASP A 425 29.80 -11.04 -18.26
CA ASP A 425 29.84 -12.38 -18.84
C ASP A 425 29.80 -13.43 -17.72
N VAL A 426 28.68 -14.14 -17.61
CA VAL A 426 28.48 -15.19 -16.61
C VAL A 426 29.21 -16.50 -16.93
N SER A 427 29.89 -16.57 -18.08
CA SER A 427 30.75 -17.70 -18.46
C SER A 427 32.22 -17.50 -18.09
N ASP A 428 32.62 -16.26 -17.79
CA ASP A 428 33.98 -15.91 -17.40
C ASP A 428 34.29 -16.38 -15.96
N PRO A 429 35.29 -17.27 -15.75
CA PRO A 429 35.69 -17.73 -14.42
C PRO A 429 36.11 -16.62 -13.46
N GLU A 430 36.70 -15.51 -13.95
CA GLU A 430 37.10 -14.41 -13.09
C GLU A 430 35.87 -13.65 -12.55
N THR A 431 34.88 -13.42 -13.40
CA THR A 431 33.58 -12.84 -13.02
C THR A 431 32.88 -13.71 -11.97
N ILE A 432 32.83 -15.03 -12.17
CA ILE A 432 32.22 -15.96 -11.20
C ILE A 432 32.99 -15.95 -9.87
N ALA A 433 34.32 -15.98 -9.90
CA ALA A 433 35.15 -15.94 -8.70
C ALA A 433 35.00 -14.61 -7.94
N ALA A 434 34.90 -13.49 -8.65
CA ALA A 434 34.65 -12.18 -8.05
C ALA A 434 33.28 -12.12 -7.36
N PHE A 435 32.24 -12.64 -7.99
CA PHE A 435 30.91 -12.73 -7.37
C PHE A 435 30.90 -13.67 -6.15
N ALA A 436 31.53 -14.85 -6.25
CA ALA A 436 31.65 -15.79 -5.14
C ALA A 436 32.35 -15.17 -3.92
N ARG A 437 33.39 -14.35 -4.14
CA ARG A 437 34.08 -13.61 -3.06
C ARG A 437 33.17 -12.60 -2.36
N ILE A 438 32.27 -11.94 -3.08
CA ILE A 438 31.32 -10.97 -2.49
C ILE A 438 30.26 -11.71 -1.68
N VAL A 439 29.71 -12.80 -2.24
CA VAL A 439 28.61 -13.56 -1.65
C VAL A 439 29.05 -14.40 -0.45
N GLU A 440 30.30 -14.85 -0.44
CA GLU A 440 30.98 -15.59 0.64
C GLU A 440 30.42 -16.98 0.98
N THR A 441 29.09 -17.15 1.04
CA THR A 441 28.45 -18.39 1.50
C THR A 441 27.29 -18.83 0.60
N PRO A 442 27.02 -20.15 0.50
CA PRO A 442 25.84 -20.66 -0.20
C PRO A 442 24.52 -20.11 0.33
N GLU A 443 24.42 -19.80 1.63
CA GLU A 443 23.19 -19.25 2.21
C GLU A 443 22.95 -17.80 1.77
N ARG A 444 23.99 -16.95 1.78
CA ARG A 444 23.89 -15.58 1.23
C ARG A 444 23.53 -15.60 -0.24
N LEU A 445 24.08 -16.55 -1.01
CA LEU A 445 23.76 -16.71 -2.43
C LEU A 445 22.26 -16.97 -2.64
N ARG A 446 21.69 -17.91 -1.87
CA ARG A 446 20.27 -18.27 -1.91
C ARG A 446 19.36 -17.12 -1.49
N LEU A 447 19.71 -16.44 -0.39
CA LEU A 447 18.97 -15.27 0.09
C LEU A 447 18.97 -14.14 -0.95
N LEU A 448 20.15 -13.82 -1.50
CA LEU A 448 20.30 -12.77 -2.49
C LEU A 448 19.52 -13.09 -3.78
N LEU A 449 19.55 -14.34 -4.25
CA LEU A 449 18.76 -14.76 -5.40
C LEU A 449 17.27 -14.51 -5.20
N VAL A 450 16.69 -15.03 -4.11
CA VAL A 450 15.25 -14.88 -3.86
C VAL A 450 14.86 -13.41 -3.72
N LEU A 451 15.71 -12.61 -3.04
CA LEU A 451 15.54 -11.17 -2.91
C LEU A 451 15.52 -10.49 -4.29
N THR A 452 16.56 -10.69 -5.11
CA THR A 452 16.68 -10.04 -6.42
C THR A 452 15.56 -10.46 -7.38
N VAL A 453 15.13 -11.73 -7.34
CA VAL A 453 14.00 -12.20 -8.16
C VAL A 453 12.70 -11.49 -7.78
N ALA A 454 12.42 -11.38 -6.49
CA ALA A 454 11.22 -10.72 -6.00
C ALA A 454 11.24 -9.20 -6.28
N ASP A 455 12.39 -8.56 -6.10
CA ASP A 455 12.62 -7.14 -6.41
C ASP A 455 12.34 -6.85 -7.89
N ILE A 456 13.03 -7.52 -8.82
CA ILE A 456 12.86 -7.29 -10.26
C ILE A 456 11.42 -7.52 -10.72
N ARG A 457 10.72 -8.51 -10.14
CA ARG A 457 9.31 -8.75 -10.46
C ARG A 457 8.39 -7.66 -9.90
N ALA A 458 8.73 -7.08 -8.75
CA ALA A 458 7.96 -6.01 -8.13
C ALA A 458 8.10 -4.67 -8.84
N VAL A 459 9.14 -4.47 -9.65
CA VAL A 459 9.37 -3.25 -10.44
C VAL A 459 8.17 -2.92 -11.33
N GLY A 460 7.58 -3.93 -12.00
CA GLY A 460 6.37 -3.75 -12.80
C GLY A 460 6.04 -4.91 -13.73
N PRO A 461 4.84 -4.87 -14.35
CA PRO A 461 4.44 -5.86 -15.35
C PRO A 461 5.42 -5.95 -16.52
N GLY A 462 5.73 -7.17 -16.97
CA GLY A 462 6.62 -7.40 -18.12
C GLY A 462 8.12 -7.18 -17.86
N VAL A 463 8.51 -6.71 -16.67
CA VAL A 463 9.93 -6.49 -16.33
C VAL A 463 10.66 -7.81 -16.12
N TRP A 464 10.04 -8.77 -15.44
CA TRP A 464 10.54 -10.14 -15.32
C TRP A 464 10.26 -10.94 -16.60
N ASN A 465 11.25 -11.69 -17.09
CA ASN A 465 11.10 -12.60 -18.22
C ASN A 465 12.03 -13.83 -18.09
N GLY A 466 11.77 -14.85 -18.90
CA GLY A 466 12.49 -16.13 -18.84
C GLY A 466 14.00 -16.00 -19.09
N TRP A 467 14.43 -15.03 -19.90
CA TRP A 467 15.84 -14.73 -20.17
C TRP A 467 16.57 -14.20 -18.93
N LYS A 468 16.00 -13.22 -18.22
CA LYS A 468 16.55 -12.75 -16.93
C LYS A 468 16.63 -13.90 -15.92
N GLY A 469 15.59 -14.74 -15.88
CA GLY A 469 15.59 -15.94 -15.05
C GLY A 469 16.72 -16.91 -15.40
N GLN A 470 17.07 -17.05 -16.69
CA GLN A 470 18.17 -17.92 -17.13
C GLN A 470 19.53 -17.38 -16.68
N LEU A 471 19.80 -16.08 -16.87
CA LEU A 471 21.04 -15.46 -16.43
C LEU A 471 21.30 -15.64 -14.93
N MET A 472 20.26 -15.51 -14.11
CA MET A 472 20.36 -15.73 -12.67
C MET A 472 20.59 -17.20 -12.31
N ARG A 473 19.98 -18.14 -13.04
CA ARG A 473 20.22 -19.59 -12.86
C ARG A 473 21.66 -19.95 -13.20
N ASP A 474 22.17 -19.44 -14.31
CA ASP A 474 23.53 -19.74 -14.78
C ASP A 474 24.57 -19.23 -13.78
N LEU A 475 24.42 -17.97 -13.33
CA LEU A 475 25.30 -17.40 -12.30
C LEU A 475 25.21 -18.17 -10.98
N LEU A 476 24.00 -18.58 -10.55
CA LEU A 476 23.84 -19.39 -9.33
C LEU A 476 24.64 -20.69 -9.45
N HIS A 477 24.40 -21.47 -10.50
CA HIS A 477 25.01 -22.79 -10.66
C HIS A 477 26.54 -22.72 -10.79
N ALA A 478 27.04 -21.73 -11.53
CA ALA A 478 28.48 -21.50 -11.64
C ALA A 478 29.10 -21.15 -10.28
N THR A 479 28.43 -20.31 -9.49
CA THR A 479 28.91 -19.91 -8.15
C THR A 479 28.85 -21.07 -7.15
N GLU A 480 27.79 -21.89 -7.20
CA GLU A 480 27.68 -23.09 -6.37
C GLU A 480 28.79 -24.11 -6.69
N ALA A 481 29.20 -24.23 -7.95
CA ALA A 481 30.31 -25.08 -8.35
C ALA A 481 31.64 -24.63 -7.72
N VAL A 482 31.90 -23.31 -7.64
CA VAL A 482 33.06 -22.76 -6.95
C VAL A 482 33.05 -23.13 -5.47
N PHE A 483 31.90 -23.02 -4.79
CA PHE A 483 31.78 -23.40 -3.38
C PHE A 483 31.95 -24.90 -3.13
N ARG A 484 31.62 -25.76 -4.10
CA ARG A 484 31.87 -27.21 -4.01
C ARG A 484 33.34 -27.54 -4.25
N GLY A 485 33.95 -26.99 -5.30
CA GLY A 485 35.36 -27.23 -5.64
C GLY A 485 36.33 -26.70 -4.58
N GLY A 486 36.01 -25.57 -3.94
CA GLY A 486 36.80 -25.07 -2.80
C GLY A 486 36.76 -25.99 -1.57
N ARG A 487 35.60 -26.64 -1.32
CA ARG A 487 35.46 -27.60 -0.21
C ARG A 487 36.20 -28.91 -0.43
N GLU A 488 36.27 -29.38 -1.67
CA GLU A 488 37.06 -30.56 -2.03
C GLU A 488 38.56 -30.29 -1.92
N ALA A 489 39.01 -29.09 -2.31
CA ALA A 489 40.39 -28.66 -2.13
C ALA A 489 40.77 -28.52 -0.64
N ASP A 490 39.90 -27.94 0.20
CA ASP A 490 40.14 -27.85 1.65
C ASP A 490 40.16 -29.25 2.30
N ALA A 491 39.25 -30.15 1.92
CA ALA A 491 39.22 -31.52 2.44
C ALA A 491 40.49 -32.32 2.06
N ALA A 492 41.06 -32.08 0.87
CA ALA A 492 42.31 -32.69 0.43
C ALA A 492 43.56 -32.11 1.12
N VAL A 493 43.46 -30.95 1.78
CA VAL A 493 44.54 -30.35 2.58
C VAL A 493 44.54 -30.87 4.03
N PHE A 494 43.42 -31.41 4.50
CA PHE A 494 43.26 -31.99 5.84
C PHE A 494 43.18 -33.52 5.88
N ALA A 495 43.28 -34.19 4.72
CA ALA A 495 43.42 -35.64 4.57
C ALA A 495 44.87 -35.99 4.22
#